data_AF-A0A0B6VPS7-F1
#
_entry.id   AF-A0A0B6VPS7-F1
#
_cell.length_a   1.000
_cell.length_b   1.000
_cell.length_c   1.000
_cell.angle_alpha   90.00
_cell.angle_beta   90.00
_cell.angle_gamma   90.00
#
_symmetry.space_group_name_H-M   'P 1'
#
loop_
_entity.id
_entity.type
_entity.pdbx_description
1 polymer ?
#
loop_
_entity_poly.entity_id
_entity_poly.type
_entity_poly.pdbx_seq_one_letter_code
_entity_poly.pdbx_strand_id
1 'polypeptide(L)'
;WVDVSLPVLNSFVSKRVDRMMEAGLLKEVREMFNPIADYSVGLRRAIGVPELHEYLQYESLVDTATQKKMLHLAVEKIKKNTEILACRQLQKIQQLNKKWNFSIHRLDATEVFLKSNEEEADEAWEKLVARPSEIIVEKFYNNKMKNNDVHEHCLTTIGTYGGESGHRAHNLI
;
A
#
# COMPACT_ATOMS: atom_id res chain seq x y z
N TRP A 1 5.29 5.63 3.39
CA TRP A 1 4.46 4.45 3.64
C TRP A 1 3.88 4.53 5.04
N VAL A 2 2.64 4.10 5.17
CA VAL A 2 1.98 3.94 6.47
C VAL A 2 2.38 2.58 7.03
N ASP A 3 2.97 2.59 8.22
CA ASP A 3 3.47 1.41 8.93
C ASP A 3 2.62 1.19 10.18
N VAL A 4 2.42 -0.08 10.54
CA VAL A 4 1.69 -0.49 11.75
C VAL A 4 2.43 -1.68 12.32
N SER A 5 2.65 -1.70 13.64
CA SER A 5 3.30 -2.83 14.28
C SER A 5 2.55 -4.15 13.99
N LEU A 6 3.30 -5.21 13.67
CA LEU A 6 2.72 -6.50 13.27
C LEU A 6 1.73 -7.09 14.30
N PRO A 7 1.97 -7.04 15.62
CA PRO A 7 1.02 -7.58 16.59
C PRO A 7 -0.35 -6.86 16.53
N VAL A 8 -0.32 -5.53 16.39
CA VAL A 8 -1.53 -4.70 16.28
C VAL A 8 -2.22 -4.96 14.95
N LEU A 9 -1.45 -5.01 13.86
CA LEU A 9 -1.98 -5.28 12.52
C LEU A 9 -2.64 -6.65 12.40
N ASN A 10 -2.04 -7.70 12.98
CA ASN A 10 -2.60 -9.07 12.93
C ASN A 10 -3.97 -9.15 13.62
N SER A 11 -4.11 -8.52 14.80
CA SER A 11 -5.40 -8.42 15.50
C SER A 11 -6.45 -7.72 14.64
N PHE A 12 -6.08 -6.61 13.98
CA PHE A 12 -6.99 -5.88 13.10
C PHE A 12 -7.36 -6.68 11.84
N VAL A 13 -6.40 -7.36 11.22
CA VAL A 13 -6.60 -8.22 10.05
C VAL A 13 -7.61 -9.31 10.36
N SER A 14 -7.48 -9.98 11.51
CA SER A 14 -8.42 -11.02 11.94
C SER A 14 -9.85 -10.48 12.04
N LYS A 15 -10.04 -9.35 12.76
CA LYS A 15 -11.35 -8.69 12.87
C LYS A 15 -11.90 -8.23 11.53
N ARG A 16 -11.04 -7.77 10.62
CA ARG A 16 -11.46 -7.36 9.27
C ARG A 16 -11.99 -8.54 8.47
N VAL A 17 -11.37 -9.73 8.58
CA VAL A 17 -11.88 -10.93 7.92
C VAL A 17 -13.25 -11.32 8.46
N ASP A 18 -13.47 -11.22 9.78
CA ASP A 18 -14.79 -11.46 10.37
C ASP A 18 -15.86 -10.51 9.77
N ARG A 19 -15.55 -9.20 9.71
CA ARG A 19 -16.43 -8.21 9.05
C ARG A 19 -16.64 -8.51 7.56
N MET A 20 -15.63 -9.03 6.85
CA MET A 20 -15.77 -9.43 5.45
C MET A 20 -16.72 -10.63 5.30
N MET A 21 -16.67 -11.60 6.22
CA MET A 21 -17.60 -12.72 6.23
C MET A 21 -19.04 -12.24 6.47
N GLU A 22 -19.24 -11.35 7.44
CA GLU A 22 -20.54 -10.71 7.73
C GLU A 22 -21.07 -9.89 6.54
N ALA A 23 -20.18 -9.18 5.84
CA ALA A 23 -20.52 -8.39 4.67
C ALA A 23 -20.82 -9.23 3.41
N GLY A 24 -20.65 -10.55 3.46
CA GLY A 24 -21.04 -11.45 2.38
C GLY A 24 -19.91 -12.06 1.55
N LEU A 25 -18.66 -12.07 2.03
CA LEU A 25 -17.53 -12.69 1.33
C LEU A 25 -17.84 -14.11 0.85
N LEU A 26 -18.47 -14.93 1.69
CA LEU A 26 -18.82 -16.31 1.31
C LEU A 26 -19.77 -16.36 0.11
N LYS A 27 -20.72 -15.43 0.04
CA LYS A 27 -21.67 -15.34 -1.07
C LYS A 27 -20.95 -14.98 -2.37
N GLU A 28 -20.10 -13.95 -2.33
CA GLU A 28 -19.31 -13.51 -3.49
C GLU A 28 -18.42 -14.63 -4.04
N VAL A 29 -17.71 -15.35 -3.16
CA VAL A 29 -16.83 -16.45 -3.57
C VAL A 29 -17.63 -17.62 -4.14
N ARG A 30 -18.82 -17.91 -3.58
CA ARG A 30 -19.72 -18.95 -4.10
C ARG A 30 -20.19 -18.64 -5.52
N GLU A 31 -20.51 -17.38 -5.84
CA GLU A 31 -20.93 -16.96 -7.19
C GLU A 31 -19.84 -17.20 -8.25
N MET A 32 -18.57 -17.20 -7.85
CA MET A 32 -17.43 -17.43 -8.74
C MET A 32 -16.84 -18.86 -8.67
N PHE A 33 -17.48 -19.73 -7.88
CA PHE A 33 -16.96 -21.06 -7.60
C PHE A 33 -16.88 -21.92 -8.87
N ASN A 34 -15.76 -22.63 -9.00
CA ASN A 34 -15.56 -23.62 -10.04
C ASN A 34 -14.81 -24.82 -9.42
N PRO A 35 -15.40 -26.03 -9.42
CA PRO A 35 -14.79 -27.25 -8.88
C PRO A 35 -13.40 -27.59 -9.43
N ILE A 36 -13.11 -27.19 -10.67
CA ILE A 36 -11.84 -27.48 -11.36
C ILE A 36 -10.97 -26.21 -11.52
N ALA A 37 -11.16 -25.22 -10.64
CA ALA A 37 -10.45 -23.96 -10.70
C ALA A 37 -8.93 -24.11 -10.51
N ASP A 38 -8.17 -23.45 -11.37
CA ASP A 38 -6.75 -23.18 -11.13
C ASP A 38 -6.60 -21.90 -10.28
N TYR A 39 -6.08 -22.06 -9.06
CA TYR A 39 -5.84 -20.99 -8.09
C TYR A 39 -4.47 -20.34 -8.20
N SER A 40 -3.68 -20.65 -9.24
CA SER A 40 -2.37 -20.06 -9.49
C SER A 40 -2.40 -18.79 -10.34
N VAL A 41 -3.55 -18.44 -10.93
CA VAL A 41 -3.69 -17.37 -11.92
C VAL A 41 -4.77 -16.34 -11.60
N GLY A 42 -4.51 -15.09 -11.99
CA GLY A 42 -5.48 -13.99 -11.96
C GLY A 42 -6.17 -13.78 -10.61
N LEU A 43 -7.47 -13.45 -10.68
CA LEU A 43 -8.32 -13.16 -9.51
C LEU A 43 -8.53 -14.38 -8.60
N ARG A 44 -8.40 -15.60 -9.14
CA ARG A 44 -8.56 -16.84 -8.36
C ARG A 44 -7.50 -17.00 -7.28
N ARG A 45 -6.36 -16.29 -7.38
CA ARG A 45 -5.30 -16.26 -6.35
C ARG A 45 -5.68 -15.47 -5.09
N ALA A 46 -6.76 -14.70 -5.12
CA ALA A 46 -7.13 -13.84 -4.00
C ALA A 46 -7.37 -14.66 -2.73
N ILE A 47 -6.80 -14.21 -1.60
CA ILE A 47 -7.02 -14.83 -0.29
C ILE A 47 -8.53 -14.76 0.03
N GLY A 48 -9.10 -15.88 0.43
CA GLY A 48 -10.54 -16.10 0.52
C GLY A 48 -11.01 -17.14 -0.47
N VAL A 49 -10.51 -17.08 -1.71
CA VAL A 49 -11.01 -17.92 -2.81
C VAL A 49 -10.49 -19.36 -2.72
N PRO A 50 -9.17 -19.63 -2.65
CA PRO A 50 -8.66 -20.99 -2.48
C PRO A 50 -9.03 -21.60 -1.13
N GLU A 51 -9.07 -20.80 -0.06
CA GLU A 51 -9.34 -21.27 1.30
C GLU A 51 -10.77 -21.79 1.46
N LEU A 52 -11.74 -21.19 0.75
CA LEU A 52 -13.14 -21.61 0.75
C LEU A 52 -13.44 -22.74 -0.24
N HIS A 53 -12.51 -23.13 -1.10
CA HIS A 53 -12.74 -24.14 -2.14
C HIS A 53 -13.26 -25.45 -1.56
N GLU A 54 -12.56 -26.00 -0.58
CA GLU A 54 -12.92 -27.28 0.05
C GLU A 54 -14.31 -27.21 0.71
N TYR A 55 -14.60 -26.10 1.40
CA TYR A 55 -15.92 -25.88 1.98
C TYR A 55 -17.02 -25.89 0.90
N LEU A 56 -16.86 -25.10 -0.17
CA LEU A 56 -17.85 -24.99 -1.25
C LEU A 56 -18.00 -26.30 -2.05
N GLN A 57 -16.95 -27.09 -2.17
CA GLN A 57 -16.97 -28.38 -2.85
C GLN A 57 -17.84 -29.42 -2.14
N TYR A 58 -17.89 -29.37 -0.80
CA TYR A 58 -18.54 -30.38 0.03
C TYR A 58 -19.74 -29.87 0.83
N GLU A 59 -20.10 -28.58 0.73
CA GLU A 59 -21.10 -27.94 1.61
C GLU A 59 -22.48 -28.62 1.57
N SER A 60 -22.86 -29.23 0.45
CA SER A 60 -24.14 -29.94 0.27
C SER A 60 -24.06 -31.45 0.53
N LEU A 61 -22.86 -31.98 0.78
CA LEU A 61 -22.59 -33.42 0.90
C LEU A 61 -22.35 -33.87 2.35
N VAL A 62 -22.15 -32.93 3.26
CA VAL A 62 -21.83 -33.19 4.67
C VAL A 62 -22.95 -32.71 5.60
N ASP A 63 -22.99 -33.24 6.81
CA ASP A 63 -23.94 -32.79 7.83
C ASP A 63 -23.63 -31.35 8.31
N THR A 64 -24.63 -30.71 8.92
CA THR A 64 -24.53 -29.31 9.37
C THR A 64 -23.38 -29.06 10.36
N ALA A 65 -23.03 -30.02 11.21
CA ALA A 65 -21.94 -29.84 12.17
C ALA A 65 -20.58 -29.88 11.47
N THR A 66 -20.40 -30.81 10.53
CA THR A 66 -19.21 -30.89 9.68
C THR A 66 -19.08 -29.67 8.79
N GLN A 67 -20.17 -29.21 8.17
CA GLN A 67 -20.22 -28.01 7.34
C GLN A 67 -19.72 -26.77 8.12
N LYS A 68 -20.24 -26.54 9.33
CA LYS A 68 -19.81 -25.42 10.19
C LYS A 68 -18.33 -25.50 10.54
N LYS A 69 -17.83 -26.70 10.84
CA LYS A 69 -16.41 -26.92 11.16
C LYS A 69 -15.51 -26.61 9.96
N MET A 70 -15.89 -27.05 8.76
CA MET A 70 -15.15 -26.76 7.52
C MET A 70 -15.12 -25.25 7.24
N LEU A 71 -16.25 -24.56 7.38
CA LEU A 71 -16.31 -23.12 7.19
C LEU A 71 -15.41 -22.38 8.18
N HIS A 72 -15.48 -22.75 9.46
CA HIS A 72 -14.62 -22.18 10.49
C HIS A 72 -13.14 -22.37 10.14
N LEU A 73 -12.72 -23.58 9.75
CA LEU A 73 -11.33 -23.85 9.34
C LEU A 73 -10.92 -23.03 8.11
N ALA A 74 -11.81 -22.84 7.15
CA ALA A 74 -11.54 -22.00 5.99
C ALA A 74 -11.34 -20.53 6.39
N VAL A 75 -12.19 -19.97 7.26
CA VAL A 75 -12.06 -18.60 7.77
C VAL A 75 -10.75 -18.43 8.54
N GLU A 76 -10.37 -19.38 9.38
CA GLU A 76 -9.09 -19.34 10.08
C GLU A 76 -7.89 -19.39 9.12
N LYS A 77 -7.98 -20.15 8.03
CA LYS A 77 -6.96 -20.13 6.95
C LYS A 77 -6.89 -18.75 6.27
N ILE A 78 -8.02 -18.10 6.00
CA ILE A 78 -8.08 -16.74 5.42
C ILE A 78 -7.36 -15.75 6.33
N LYS A 79 -7.68 -15.76 7.63
CA LYS A 79 -7.03 -14.91 8.64
C LYS A 79 -5.52 -15.15 8.64
N LYS A 80 -5.10 -16.41 8.75
CA LYS A 80 -3.68 -16.79 8.79
C LYS A 80 -2.93 -16.36 7.53
N ASN A 81 -3.50 -16.59 6.35
CA ASN A 81 -2.87 -16.23 5.09
C ASN A 81 -2.79 -14.71 4.91
N THR A 82 -3.77 -13.96 5.42
CA THR A 82 -3.75 -12.49 5.40
C THR A 82 -2.67 -11.93 6.34
N GLU A 83 -2.49 -12.51 7.53
CA GLU A 83 -1.37 -12.18 8.44
C GLU A 83 -0.01 -12.45 7.78
N ILE A 84 0.15 -13.61 7.14
CA ILE A 84 1.38 -13.96 6.40
C ILE A 84 1.62 -12.99 5.26
N LEU A 85 0.58 -12.60 4.53
CA LEU A 85 0.68 -11.61 3.46
C LEU A 85 1.16 -10.26 4.01
N ALA A 86 0.58 -9.78 5.11
CA ALA A 86 0.99 -8.54 5.76
C ALA A 86 2.47 -8.58 6.20
N CYS A 87 2.90 -9.68 6.82
CA CYS A 87 4.31 -9.91 7.17
C CYS A 87 5.23 -9.84 5.95
N ARG A 88 4.87 -10.51 4.85
CA ARG A 88 5.64 -10.51 3.60
C ARG A 88 5.68 -9.14 2.93
N GLN A 89 4.59 -8.38 2.98
CA GLN A 89 4.54 -7.01 2.48
C GLN A 89 5.49 -6.10 3.27
N LEU A 90 5.48 -6.19 4.61
CA LEU A 90 6.41 -5.44 5.45
C LEU A 90 7.86 -5.75 5.10
N GLN A 91 8.22 -7.04 5.01
CA GLN A 91 9.57 -7.47 4.62
C GLN A 91 9.98 -6.91 3.25
N LYS A 92 9.09 -6.98 2.25
CA LYS A 92 9.36 -6.44 0.91
C LYS A 92 9.63 -4.95 0.93
N ILE A 93 8.84 -4.17 1.66
CA ILE A 93 9.03 -2.72 1.67
C ILE A 93 10.26 -2.35 2.50
N GLN A 94 10.58 -3.05 3.58
CA GLN A 94 11.87 -2.88 4.28
C GLN A 94 13.06 -3.11 3.33
N GLN A 95 12.98 -4.12 2.44
CA GLN A 95 14.00 -4.34 1.42
C GLN A 95 14.04 -3.22 0.38
N LEU A 96 12.89 -2.72 -0.08
CA LEU A 96 12.81 -1.57 -1.00
C LEU A 96 13.40 -0.30 -0.37
N ASN A 97 13.09 -0.03 0.89
CA ASN A 97 13.60 1.14 1.59
C ASN A 97 15.13 1.15 1.67
N LYS A 98 15.73 -0.02 1.95
CA LYS A 98 17.19 -0.19 1.91
C LYS A 98 17.76 0.07 0.51
N LYS A 99 17.11 -0.44 -0.55
CA LYS A 99 17.54 -0.23 -1.94
C LYS A 99 17.45 1.23 -2.40
N TRP A 100 16.53 2.00 -1.83
CA TRP A 100 16.34 3.42 -2.17
C TRP A 100 16.99 4.36 -1.16
N ASN A 101 18.09 3.95 -0.54
CA ASN A 101 18.88 4.76 0.39
C ASN A 101 18.04 5.43 1.48
N PHE A 102 17.04 4.72 2.00
CA PHE A 102 16.15 5.19 3.07
C PHE A 102 15.31 6.44 2.71
N SER A 103 15.07 6.68 1.41
CA SER A 103 14.23 7.79 0.94
C SER A 103 12.73 7.60 1.17
N ILE A 104 12.28 6.42 1.59
CA ILE A 104 10.86 6.19 1.88
C ILE A 104 10.53 6.75 3.26
N HIS A 105 9.68 7.78 3.30
CA HIS A 105 9.19 8.34 4.56
C HIS A 105 8.24 7.37 5.28
N ARG A 106 8.54 7.05 6.54
CA ARG A 106 7.70 6.19 7.40
C ARG A 106 6.77 7.01 8.26
N LEU A 107 5.50 6.62 8.27
CA LEU A 107 4.43 7.17 9.08
C LEU A 107 3.89 6.05 9.95
N ASP A 108 4.08 6.14 11.26
CA ASP A 108 3.64 5.10 12.18
C ASP A 108 2.19 5.33 12.60
N ALA A 109 1.31 4.48 12.11
CA ALA A 109 -0.12 4.50 12.42
C ALA A 109 -0.47 3.55 13.57
N THR A 110 0.49 2.92 14.26
CA THR A 110 0.20 1.92 15.31
C THR A 110 -0.77 2.46 16.37
N GLU A 111 -0.56 3.70 16.82
CA GLU A 111 -1.44 4.35 17.80
C GLU A 111 -2.87 4.55 17.31
N VAL A 112 -3.07 4.75 16.00
CA VAL A 112 -4.41 4.87 15.39
C VAL A 112 -5.19 3.57 15.59
N PHE A 113 -4.54 2.43 15.37
CA PHE A 113 -5.15 1.11 15.51
C PHE A 113 -5.34 0.67 16.96
N LEU A 114 -4.71 1.35 17.92
CA LEU A 114 -4.87 1.10 19.35
C LEU A 114 -6.01 1.90 19.98
N LYS A 115 -6.56 2.90 19.28
CA LYS A 115 -7.68 3.71 19.80
C LYS A 115 -8.96 2.88 19.88
N SER A 116 -9.73 3.14 20.94
CA SER A 116 -10.90 2.33 21.30
C SER A 116 -12.19 2.86 20.68
N ASN A 117 -12.24 4.14 20.31
CA ASN A 117 -13.34 4.75 19.59
C ASN A 117 -12.85 5.46 18.32
N GLU A 118 -13.79 5.77 17.43
CA GLU A 118 -13.52 6.35 16.11
C GLU A 118 -12.99 7.78 16.20
N GLU A 119 -13.53 8.61 17.10
CA GLU A 119 -13.10 10.00 17.29
C GLU A 119 -11.61 10.08 17.68
N GLU A 120 -11.18 9.30 18.68
CA GLU A 120 -9.77 9.21 19.07
C GLU A 120 -8.88 8.67 17.95
N ALA A 121 -9.38 7.68 17.19
CA ALA A 121 -8.66 7.10 16.06
C ALA A 121 -8.43 8.14 14.96
N ASP A 122 -9.45 8.92 14.63
CA ASP A 122 -9.41 9.98 13.63
C ASP A 122 -8.46 11.12 14.05
N GLU A 123 -8.53 11.55 15.32
CA GLU A 123 -7.58 12.53 15.86
C GLU A 123 -6.12 12.01 15.79
N ALA A 124 -5.90 10.75 16.15
CA ALA A 124 -4.59 10.12 16.07
C ALA A 124 -4.11 10.00 14.62
N TRP A 125 -5.00 9.65 13.68
CA TRP A 125 -4.69 9.56 12.26
C TRP A 125 -4.29 10.92 11.70
N GLU A 126 -5.06 11.95 12.01
CA GLU A 126 -4.79 13.32 11.58
C GLU A 126 -3.40 13.76 12.04
N LYS A 127 -3.09 13.55 13.32
CA LYS A 127 -1.82 13.96 13.94
C LYS A 127 -0.61 13.15 13.46
N LEU A 128 -0.75 11.83 13.31
CA LEU A 128 0.39 10.92 13.10
C LEU A 128 0.62 10.55 11.64
N VAL A 129 -0.42 10.63 10.81
CA VAL A 129 -0.38 10.18 9.42
C VAL A 129 -0.70 11.31 8.45
N ALA A 130 -1.88 11.93 8.55
CA ALA A 130 -2.33 12.91 7.56
C ALA A 130 -1.45 14.17 7.54
N ARG A 131 -1.34 14.87 8.68
CA ARG A 131 -0.54 16.11 8.78
C ARG A 131 0.94 15.91 8.44
N PRO A 132 1.63 14.87 8.95
CA PRO A 132 3.00 14.61 8.52
C PRO A 132 3.12 14.30 7.02
N SER A 133 2.14 13.60 6.43
CA SER A 133 2.11 13.35 4.98
C SER A 133 2.03 14.64 4.17
N GLU A 134 1.14 15.56 4.56
CA GLU A 134 1.00 16.87 3.91
C GLU A 134 2.33 17.62 3.90
N ILE A 135 3.00 17.72 5.06
CA ILE A 135 4.29 18.40 5.20
C ILE A 135 5.37 17.75 4.31
N ILE A 136 5.39 16.42 4.21
CA ILE A 136 6.34 15.69 3.36
C ILE A 136 6.09 16.02 1.88
N VAL A 137 4.83 15.96 1.45
CA VAL A 137 4.43 16.24 0.06
C VAL A 137 4.71 17.70 -0.30
N GLU A 138 4.39 18.64 0.60
CA GLU A 138 4.66 20.06 0.41
C GLU A 138 6.17 20.34 0.26
N LYS A 139 7.00 19.77 1.13
CA LYS A 139 8.47 19.89 1.01
C LYS A 139 8.99 19.31 -0.30
N PHE A 140 8.47 18.16 -0.72
CA PHE A 140 8.82 17.55 -2.00
C PHE A 140 8.47 18.47 -3.18
N TYR A 141 7.25 19.02 -3.18
CA TYR A 141 6.79 19.94 -4.20
C TYR A 141 7.62 21.23 -4.25
N ASN A 142 7.88 21.86 -3.10
CA ASN A 142 8.63 23.10 -3.01
C ASN A 142 10.11 22.93 -3.39
N ASN A 143 10.72 21.79 -3.06
CA ASN A 143 12.09 21.48 -3.48
C ASN A 143 12.20 21.28 -4.99
N LYS A 144 11.16 20.74 -5.64
CA LYS A 144 11.10 20.64 -7.11
C LYS A 144 11.05 22.03 -7.77
N MET A 145 10.24 22.94 -7.25
CA MET A 145 10.13 24.30 -7.79
C MET A 145 11.46 25.05 -7.69
N LYS A 146 12.11 25.03 -6.52
CA LYS A 146 13.42 25.67 -6.32
C LYS A 146 14.51 25.14 -7.26
N ASN A 147 14.50 23.84 -7.55
CA ASN A 147 15.48 23.25 -8.47
C ASN A 147 15.21 23.64 -9.94
N ASN A 148 13.96 23.92 -10.30
CA ASN A 148 13.61 24.42 -11.65
C ASN A 148 13.99 25.90 -11.81
N ASP A 149 13.76 26.74 -10.79
CA ASP A 149 14.11 28.17 -10.81
C ASP A 149 15.62 28.41 -10.95
N VAL A 150 16.44 27.57 -10.29
CA VAL A 150 17.91 27.61 -10.42
C VAL A 150 18.36 27.23 -11.83
N HIS A 151 17.67 26.30 -12.49
CA HIS A 151 18.01 25.87 -13.85
C HIS A 151 17.62 26.93 -14.90
N GLU A 152 16.54 27.69 -14.66
CA GLU A 152 16.12 28.80 -15.52
C GLU A 152 17.03 30.03 -15.35
N HIS A 153 17.44 30.34 -14.11
CA HIS A 153 18.37 31.45 -13.84
C HIS A 153 19.78 31.24 -14.42
N CYS A 154 20.25 29.99 -14.48
CA CYS A 154 21.55 29.66 -15.07
C CYS A 154 21.55 29.83 -16.61
N LEU A 155 20.41 29.63 -17.28
CA LEU A 155 20.26 29.84 -18.72
C LEU A 155 20.17 31.34 -19.09
N THR A 156 19.61 32.18 -18.22
CA THR A 156 19.53 33.63 -18.44
C THR A 156 20.84 34.37 -18.23
N THR A 157 21.77 33.85 -17.42
CA THR A 157 23.06 34.51 -17.11
C THR A 157 24.13 34.28 -18.20
N ILE A 158 23.94 33.29 -19.08
CA ILE A 158 24.86 33.03 -20.21
C ILE A 158 24.59 33.99 -21.40
N GLY A 159 23.49 34.76 -21.38
CA GLY A 159 23.04 35.61 -22.50
C GLY A 159 23.48 37.08 -22.47
N THR A 160 24.22 37.58 -21.48
CA THR A 160 24.45 39.03 -21.29
C THR A 160 25.90 39.49 -21.15
N TYR A 161 26.87 38.73 -21.67
CA TYR A 161 28.22 39.27 -21.94
C TYR A 161 28.55 39.17 -23.44
N GLY A 162 28.28 40.27 -24.16
CA GLY A 162 28.61 40.40 -25.58
C GLY A 162 28.22 41.77 -26.14
N GLY A 163 28.58 42.84 -25.44
CA GLY A 163 28.43 44.22 -25.90
C GLY A 163 29.40 44.55 -27.04
N GLU A 164 28.89 45.37 -27.96
CA GLU A 164 29.42 45.79 -29.25
C GLU A 164 30.71 46.62 -29.23
N SER A 165 31.36 46.66 -30.41
CA SER A 165 32.20 47.72 -31.03
C SER A 165 33.49 47.08 -31.56
N GLY A 166 33.84 47.09 -32.84
CA GLY A 166 33.65 48.10 -33.87
C GLY A 166 35.03 48.51 -34.40
N HIS A 167 35.22 48.46 -35.72
CA HIS A 167 36.27 49.09 -36.55
C HIS A 167 37.50 48.27 -37.03
N ARG A 168 37.40 47.90 -38.32
CA ARG A 168 38.27 48.27 -39.47
C ARG A 168 39.78 47.90 -39.48
N ALA A 169 40.09 47.00 -40.43
CA ALA A 169 40.89 47.22 -41.64
C ALA A 169 42.27 46.53 -41.80
N HIS A 170 42.46 45.99 -43.02
CA HIS A 170 43.69 45.62 -43.74
C HIS A 170 44.46 44.38 -43.24
N ASN A 171 45.02 43.47 -44.05
CA ASN A 171 45.21 43.33 -45.50
C ASN A 171 45.78 41.92 -45.78
N LEU A 172 45.61 41.41 -47.02
CA LEU A 172 46.45 40.46 -47.80
C LEU A 172 46.92 39.15 -47.12
N ILE A 173 46.76 37.95 -47.69
CA ILE A 173 46.98 37.47 -49.07
C ILE A 173 45.93 36.41 -49.40
#